data_AF-X1FS38-F1
#
_entry.id   AF-X1FS38-F1
#
_cell.length_a   1.000
_cell.length_b   1.000
_cell.length_c   1.000
_cell.angle_alpha   90.00
_cell.angle_beta   90.00
_cell.angle_gamma   90.00
#
_symmetry.space_group_name_H-M   'P 1'
#
loop_
_entity.id
_entity.type
_entity.pdbx_description
1 polymer ?
#
loop_
_entity_poly.entity_id
_entity_poly.type
_entity_poly.pdbx_seq_one_letter_code
_entity_poly.pdbx_strand_id
1 'polypeptide(L)'
;SLLNRFTPDKKKKNILLYHGELLDAFFSRKDFGDEGGERYMPVKLSYFKDLNIDYVLAGHFHSNFQVRRLANGGYFVYPGSPLSLTKRETGQRKVNIFKLGGPPGEYLLNTPYLEEVNIIFDPLKDKIPLEIVKKHLESFPPEAKIILTIKGYVNSKEIKMNESELVEEIKKISSKKCVELPKFEFKDIQVILEDELFKRLLHKLKQADYDEKKKRQMCDIAIKAMSEARV
;
A
#
# COMPACT_ATOMS: atom_id res chain seq x y z
N SER A 1 -42.52 -9.31 9.43
CA SER A 1 -41.20 -8.87 9.92
C SER A 1 -40.10 -9.52 9.09
N LEU A 2 -38.98 -8.82 8.82
CA LEU A 2 -37.79 -9.37 8.14
C LEU A 2 -37.23 -10.62 8.85
N LEU A 3 -37.40 -10.70 10.18
CA LEU A 3 -37.06 -11.86 11.00
C LEU A 3 -37.68 -13.16 10.49
N ASN A 4 -38.92 -13.12 10.01
CA ASN A 4 -39.66 -14.31 9.58
C ASN A 4 -39.17 -14.83 8.22
N ARG A 5 -38.30 -14.08 7.52
CA ARG A 5 -37.68 -14.52 6.26
C ARG A 5 -36.42 -15.36 6.48
N PHE A 6 -35.85 -15.33 7.69
CA PHE A 6 -34.68 -16.12 8.04
C PHE A 6 -35.12 -17.37 8.78
N THR A 7 -34.51 -18.50 8.44
CA THR A 7 -34.85 -19.75 9.13
C THR A 7 -34.34 -19.66 10.58
N PRO A 8 -35.16 -20.00 11.59
CA PRO A 8 -34.72 -20.07 12.98
C PRO A 8 -33.97 -21.38 13.28
N ASP A 9 -33.97 -22.34 12.34
CA ASP A 9 -33.29 -23.62 12.48
C ASP A 9 -31.77 -23.42 12.50
N LYS A 10 -31.16 -23.67 13.67
CA LYS A 10 -29.71 -23.52 13.89
C LYS A 10 -28.86 -24.48 13.06
N LYS A 11 -29.44 -25.56 12.51
CA LYS A 11 -28.74 -26.48 11.60
C LYS A 11 -28.61 -25.92 10.18
N LYS A 12 -29.44 -24.94 9.83
CA LYS A 12 -29.36 -24.19 8.58
C LYS A 12 -28.61 -22.88 8.81
N LYS A 13 -28.13 -22.28 7.73
CA LYS A 13 -27.39 -21.03 7.76
C LYS A 13 -28.04 -20.00 6.86
N ASN A 14 -28.17 -18.79 7.40
CA ASN A 14 -28.72 -17.65 6.68
C ASN A 14 -27.55 -16.82 6.15
N ILE A 15 -27.48 -16.71 4.82
CA ILE A 15 -26.46 -15.94 4.11
C ILE A 15 -27.17 -14.82 3.36
N LEU A 16 -26.73 -13.58 3.56
CA LEU A 16 -27.21 -12.41 2.86
C LEU A 16 -26.17 -11.99 1.82
N LEU A 17 -26.60 -11.80 0.57
CA LEU A 17 -25.82 -11.11 -0.45
C LEU A 17 -26.15 -9.63 -0.38
N TYR A 18 -25.12 -8.79 -0.37
CA TYR A 18 -25.26 -7.35 -0.23
C TYR A 18 -24.24 -6.63 -1.13
N HIS A 19 -24.62 -5.48 -1.66
CA HIS A 19 -23.72 -4.64 -2.44
C HIS A 19 -23.91 -3.20 -1.99
N GLY A 20 -22.90 -2.62 -1.36
CA GLY A 20 -22.97 -1.28 -0.79
C GLY A 20 -21.96 -1.06 0.33
N GLU A 21 -22.10 0.07 1.01
CA GLU A 21 -21.14 0.56 1.99
C GLU A 21 -21.42 0.15 3.44
N LEU A 22 -20.44 -0.46 4.09
CA LEU A 22 -20.46 -0.64 5.53
C LEU A 22 -19.88 0.60 6.23
N LEU A 23 -20.73 1.36 6.91
CA LEU A 23 -20.34 2.62 7.58
C LEU A 23 -19.45 2.42 8.81
N ASP A 24 -19.47 1.23 9.41
CA ASP A 24 -18.62 0.88 10.55
C ASP A 24 -17.20 0.46 10.14
N ALA A 25 -16.92 0.44 8.84
CA ALA A 25 -15.59 0.19 8.33
C ALA A 25 -14.93 1.51 7.91
N PHE A 26 -13.65 1.64 8.26
CA PHE A 26 -12.81 2.75 7.82
C PHE A 26 -12.42 2.52 6.35
N PHE A 27 -13.38 2.73 5.44
CA PHE A 27 -13.08 2.82 4.03
C PHE A 27 -12.67 4.24 3.69
N SER A 28 -11.53 4.36 3.03
CA SER A 28 -11.15 5.60 2.38
C SER A 28 -11.90 5.71 1.06
N ARG A 29 -12.12 6.93 0.56
CA ARG A 29 -12.65 7.15 -0.81
C ARG A 29 -11.80 6.50 -1.91
N LYS A 30 -10.57 6.06 -1.60
CA LYS A 30 -9.70 5.36 -2.53
C LYS A 30 -10.08 3.88 -2.66
N ASP A 31 -10.90 3.33 -1.76
CA ASP A 31 -11.22 1.91 -1.72
C ASP A 31 -12.34 1.47 -2.68
N PHE A 32 -12.94 2.45 -3.37
CA PHE A 32 -14.04 2.30 -4.32
C PHE A 32 -13.58 2.20 -5.79
N GLY A 33 -12.27 2.15 -6.04
CA GLY A 33 -11.73 2.32 -7.39
C GLY A 33 -12.15 3.67 -7.99
N ASP A 34 -12.87 3.64 -9.11
CA ASP A 34 -13.35 4.83 -9.85
C ASP A 34 -14.86 5.11 -9.66
N GLU A 35 -15.55 4.43 -8.74
CA GLU A 35 -17.03 4.48 -8.59
C GLU A 35 -17.63 5.77 -7.96
N GLY A 36 -16.96 6.92 -8.07
CA GLY A 36 -17.49 8.20 -7.59
C GLY A 36 -17.46 8.37 -6.06
N GLY A 37 -18.18 9.37 -5.52
CA GLY A 37 -18.08 9.80 -4.12
C GLY A 37 -19.39 9.84 -3.32
N GLU A 38 -20.49 9.40 -3.91
CA GLU A 38 -21.80 9.32 -3.25
C GLU A 38 -21.95 7.99 -2.51
N ARG A 39 -22.71 8.00 -1.41
CA ARG A 39 -22.90 6.79 -0.59
C ARG A 39 -23.83 5.81 -1.30
N TYR A 40 -23.34 4.60 -1.58
CA TYR A 40 -24.14 3.54 -2.19
C TYR A 40 -24.69 2.57 -1.14
N MET A 41 -26.02 2.58 -0.97
CA MET A 41 -26.79 1.67 -0.09
C MET A 41 -26.20 1.44 1.32
N PRO A 42 -25.90 2.49 2.11
CA PRO A 42 -25.10 2.34 3.32
C PRO A 42 -25.79 1.53 4.44
N VAL A 43 -25.05 0.65 5.09
CA VAL A 43 -25.51 -0.15 6.25
C VAL A 43 -24.58 -0.01 7.46
N LYS A 44 -25.11 -0.33 8.64
CA LYS A 44 -24.35 -0.48 9.88
C LYS A 44 -24.44 -1.91 10.40
N LEU A 45 -23.39 -2.39 11.07
CA LEU A 45 -23.35 -3.68 11.76
C LEU A 45 -24.51 -3.82 12.75
N SER A 46 -24.91 -2.72 13.41
CA SER A 46 -26.03 -2.70 14.34
C SER A 46 -27.37 -3.07 13.71
N TYR A 47 -27.55 -2.87 12.39
CA TYR A 47 -28.79 -3.23 11.69
C TYR A 47 -28.99 -4.74 11.61
N PHE A 48 -27.92 -5.52 11.77
CA PHE A 48 -27.95 -6.98 11.72
C PHE A 48 -28.06 -7.63 13.11
N LYS A 49 -27.99 -6.86 14.20
CA LYS A 49 -27.88 -7.37 15.57
C LYS A 49 -28.97 -8.38 15.92
N ASP A 50 -30.21 -8.06 15.56
CA ASP A 50 -31.38 -8.87 15.89
C ASP A 50 -31.77 -9.84 14.77
N LEU A 51 -31.04 -9.83 13.65
CA LEU A 51 -31.30 -10.72 12.52
C LEU A 51 -30.56 -12.04 12.71
N ASN A 52 -31.23 -13.16 12.39
CA ASN A 52 -30.60 -14.48 12.40
C ASN A 52 -29.75 -14.69 11.14
N ILE A 53 -28.74 -13.85 10.91
CA ILE A 53 -27.84 -13.91 9.75
C ILE A 53 -26.47 -14.40 10.22
N ASP A 54 -25.99 -15.47 9.61
CA ASP A 54 -24.67 -16.03 9.90
C ASP A 54 -23.58 -15.37 9.04
N TYR A 55 -23.91 -15.00 7.79
CA TYR A 55 -22.97 -14.37 6.85
C TYR A 55 -23.62 -13.25 6.06
N VAL A 56 -22.91 -12.14 5.91
CA VAL A 56 -23.16 -11.12 4.89
C VAL A 56 -21.98 -11.16 3.93
N LEU A 57 -22.24 -11.58 2.70
CA LEU A 57 -21.27 -11.56 1.60
C LEU A 57 -21.49 -10.27 0.82
N ALA A 58 -20.57 -9.33 1.01
CA ALA A 58 -20.69 -7.98 0.52
C ALA A 58 -19.77 -7.72 -0.68
N GLY A 59 -20.26 -6.95 -1.66
CA GLY A 59 -19.48 -6.31 -2.72
C GLY A 59 -19.58 -4.79 -2.62
N HIS A 60 -18.80 -4.08 -3.46
CA HIS A 60 -18.67 -2.61 -3.62
C HIS A 60 -17.23 -2.12 -3.40
N PHE A 61 -16.53 -2.64 -2.39
CA PHE A 61 -15.12 -2.30 -2.16
C PHE A 61 -14.17 -3.23 -2.89
N HIS A 62 -13.16 -2.68 -3.54
CA HIS A 62 -12.27 -3.43 -4.44
C HIS A 62 -10.87 -3.68 -3.87
N SER A 63 -10.37 -2.82 -2.98
CA SER A 63 -8.96 -2.82 -2.60
C SER A 63 -8.53 -4.03 -1.78
N ASN A 64 -9.30 -4.39 -0.74
CA ASN A 64 -8.84 -5.27 0.32
C ASN A 64 -9.90 -6.26 0.81
N PHE A 65 -9.44 -7.45 1.14
CA PHE A 65 -10.22 -8.43 1.89
C PHE A 65 -10.45 -7.92 3.31
N GLN A 66 -11.72 -7.80 3.71
CA GLN A 66 -12.09 -7.35 5.05
C GLN A 66 -13.16 -8.24 5.65
N VAL A 67 -12.96 -8.58 6.93
CA VAL A 67 -13.92 -9.33 7.73
C VAL A 67 -14.24 -8.53 8.97
N ARG A 68 -15.53 -8.39 9.27
CA ARG A 68 -16.04 -7.88 10.54
C ARG A 68 -16.91 -8.94 11.20
N ARG A 69 -16.86 -9.00 12.53
CA ARG A 69 -17.78 -9.85 13.29
C ARG A 69 -19.10 -9.11 13.50
N LEU A 70 -20.20 -9.81 13.30
CA LEU A 70 -21.53 -9.38 13.69
C LEU A 70 -21.73 -9.62 15.20
N ALA A 71 -22.62 -8.85 15.84
CA ALA A 71 -22.90 -8.99 17.27
C ALA A 71 -23.45 -10.37 17.65
N ASN A 72 -24.14 -11.03 16.73
CA ASN A 72 -24.68 -12.39 16.89
C ASN A 72 -23.62 -13.49 16.63
N GLY A 73 -22.36 -13.14 16.39
CA GLY A 73 -21.27 -14.07 16.12
C GLY A 73 -21.06 -14.45 14.65
N GLY A 74 -21.92 -13.96 13.73
CA GLY A 74 -21.76 -14.11 12.29
C GLY A 74 -20.67 -13.20 11.71
N TYR A 75 -20.55 -13.20 10.38
CA TYR A 75 -19.50 -12.46 9.66
C TYR A 75 -20.06 -11.52 8.60
N PHE A 76 -19.42 -10.37 8.45
CA PHE A 76 -19.61 -9.45 7.33
C PHE A 76 -18.31 -9.40 6.53
N VAL A 77 -18.36 -9.74 5.25
CA VAL A 77 -17.15 -9.96 4.45
C VAL A 77 -17.19 -9.16 3.15
N TYR A 78 -16.13 -8.38 2.91
CA TYR A 78 -15.79 -7.87 1.58
C TYR A 78 -14.58 -8.62 1.05
N PRO A 79 -14.68 -9.37 -0.05
CA PRO A 79 -13.54 -10.09 -0.61
C PRO A 79 -12.58 -9.18 -1.38
N GLY A 80 -13.02 -7.99 -1.80
CA GLY A 80 -12.32 -7.17 -2.79
C GLY A 80 -12.61 -7.64 -4.23
N SER A 81 -12.00 -6.96 -5.20
CA SER A 81 -12.05 -7.38 -6.60
C SER A 81 -11.05 -8.53 -6.84
N PRO A 82 -11.37 -9.48 -7.73
CA PRO A 82 -10.45 -10.57 -8.08
C PRO A 82 -9.29 -10.12 -8.99
N LEU A 83 -9.35 -8.87 -9.50
CA LEU A 83 -8.40 -8.23 -10.39
C LEU A 83 -8.27 -6.75 -10.02
N SER A 84 -7.08 -6.18 -10.15
CA SER A 84 -6.90 -4.73 -10.05
C SER A 84 -7.42 -4.07 -11.33
N LEU A 85 -8.52 -3.33 -11.23
CA LEU A 85 -9.13 -2.52 -12.28
C LEU A 85 -8.51 -1.12 -12.34
N THR A 86 -8.21 -0.55 -11.17
CA THR A 86 -7.68 0.82 -11.05
C THR A 86 -6.36 0.86 -10.29
N LYS A 87 -5.58 1.93 -10.47
CA LYS A 87 -4.31 2.16 -9.75
C LYS A 87 -4.47 2.33 -8.23
N ARG A 88 -5.71 2.48 -7.76
CA ARG A 88 -6.01 2.58 -6.32
C ARG A 88 -6.09 1.19 -5.66
N GLU A 89 -6.27 0.15 -6.46
CA GLU A 89 -6.42 -1.23 -6.01
C GLU A 89 -5.05 -1.93 -6.07
N THR A 90 -4.26 -1.76 -5.02
CA THR A 90 -2.90 -2.31 -4.91
C THR A 90 -2.84 -3.51 -3.98
N GLY A 91 -1.91 -4.44 -4.22
CA GLY A 91 -1.73 -5.69 -3.46
C GLY A 91 -2.16 -6.94 -4.22
N GLN A 92 -1.79 -8.12 -3.72
CA GLN A 92 -2.27 -9.38 -4.29
C GLN A 92 -3.76 -9.59 -4.03
N ARG A 93 -4.49 -10.05 -5.05
CA ARG A 93 -5.94 -10.24 -5.00
C ARG A 93 -6.32 -11.48 -4.19
N LYS A 94 -7.51 -11.45 -3.59
CA LYS A 94 -8.00 -12.50 -2.69
C LYS A 94 -9.45 -12.86 -2.99
N VAL A 95 -9.84 -14.05 -2.55
CA VAL A 95 -11.24 -14.47 -2.49
C VAL A 95 -11.56 -15.02 -1.10
N ASN A 96 -12.85 -15.00 -0.76
CA ASN A 96 -13.34 -15.60 0.47
C ASN A 96 -13.68 -17.08 0.22
N ILE A 97 -13.00 -17.98 0.92
CA ILE A 97 -13.31 -19.41 0.94
C ILE A 97 -13.64 -19.81 2.38
N PHE A 98 -14.78 -20.46 2.56
CA PHE A 98 -15.20 -20.95 3.86
C PHE A 98 -16.07 -22.19 3.75
N LYS A 99 -16.09 -22.99 4.82
CA LYS A 99 -17.06 -24.08 4.99
C LYS A 99 -18.31 -23.51 5.65
N LEU A 100 -19.48 -24.05 5.30
CA LEU A 100 -20.74 -23.60 5.88
C LEU A 100 -20.71 -23.66 7.42
N GLY A 101 -20.91 -22.50 8.07
CA GLY A 101 -20.83 -22.37 9.54
C GLY A 101 -19.42 -22.18 10.12
N GLY A 102 -18.37 -22.32 9.32
CA GLY A 102 -16.98 -22.02 9.69
C GLY A 102 -16.53 -20.63 9.20
N PRO A 103 -15.52 -20.02 9.83
CA PRO A 103 -15.12 -18.64 9.57
C PRO A 103 -14.70 -18.38 8.11
N PRO A 104 -14.80 -17.12 7.63
CA PRO A 104 -14.24 -16.70 6.35
C PRO A 104 -12.73 -16.94 6.31
N GLY A 105 -12.25 -17.40 5.16
CA GLY A 105 -10.84 -17.68 4.91
C GLY A 105 -10.34 -16.88 3.71
N GLU A 106 -9.19 -16.25 3.87
CA GLU A 106 -8.49 -15.58 2.78
C GLU A 106 -7.79 -16.60 1.89
N TYR A 107 -8.03 -16.52 0.59
CA TYR A 107 -7.30 -17.29 -0.40
C TYR A 107 -6.69 -16.36 -1.43
N LEU A 108 -5.36 -16.38 -1.57
CA LEU A 108 -4.62 -15.57 -2.52
C LEU A 108 -4.86 -16.07 -3.94
N LEU A 109 -5.12 -15.13 -4.86
CA LEU A 109 -5.24 -15.42 -6.28
C LEU A 109 -3.91 -15.19 -6.99
N ASN A 110 -3.66 -16.06 -7.98
CA ASN A 110 -2.59 -15.87 -8.97
C ASN A 110 -3.17 -15.15 -10.18
N THR A 111 -3.70 -13.95 -9.95
CA THR A 111 -4.26 -13.07 -10.99
C THR A 111 -3.44 -11.80 -11.11
N PRO A 112 -3.42 -11.13 -12.28
CA PRO A 112 -2.73 -9.86 -12.42
C PRO A 112 -3.18 -8.82 -11.40
N TYR A 113 -2.21 -8.12 -10.80
CA TYR A 113 -2.47 -7.07 -9.81
C TYR A 113 -1.47 -5.94 -9.90
N LEU A 114 -1.84 -4.79 -9.33
CA LEU A 114 -0.97 -3.63 -9.21
C LEU A 114 -0.31 -3.59 -7.84
N GLU A 115 0.97 -3.21 -7.78
CA GLU A 115 1.69 -3.03 -6.52
C GLU A 115 2.34 -1.65 -6.49
N GLU A 116 2.13 -0.91 -5.40
CA GLU A 116 2.78 0.38 -5.20
C GLU A 116 4.13 0.18 -4.49
N VAL A 117 5.21 0.53 -5.19
CA VAL A 117 6.57 0.36 -4.69
C VAL A 117 7.20 1.73 -4.48
N ASN A 118 7.58 2.00 -3.23
CA ASN A 118 8.28 3.22 -2.85
C ASN A 118 9.72 2.87 -2.43
N ILE A 119 10.70 3.23 -3.25
CA ILE A 119 12.12 3.09 -2.95
C ILE A 119 12.65 4.45 -2.49
N ILE A 120 13.31 4.49 -1.33
CA ILE A 120 13.90 5.72 -0.79
C ILE A 120 15.41 5.55 -0.80
N PHE A 121 16.09 6.29 -1.68
CA PHE A 121 17.54 6.34 -1.69
C PHE A 121 18.07 7.14 -0.49
N ASP A 122 19.07 6.57 0.16
CA ASP A 122 19.82 7.13 1.26
C ASP A 122 21.31 7.11 0.89
N PRO A 123 21.92 8.26 0.54
CA PRO A 123 23.29 8.31 0.05
C PRO A 123 24.31 7.98 1.14
N LEU A 124 23.90 7.85 2.41
CA LEU A 124 24.78 7.39 3.49
C LEU A 124 24.83 5.86 3.61
N LYS A 125 23.90 5.15 2.95
CA LYS A 125 23.76 3.68 3.02
C LYS A 125 23.86 3.02 1.64
N ASP A 126 23.27 3.66 0.64
CA ASP A 126 23.03 3.10 -0.67
C ASP A 126 24.21 3.36 -1.60
N LYS A 127 25.07 2.35 -1.74
CA LYS A 127 26.26 2.45 -2.60
C LYS A 127 25.94 2.25 -4.09
N ILE A 128 24.88 1.50 -4.41
CA ILE A 128 24.54 1.13 -5.79
C ILE A 128 23.01 1.20 -5.98
N PRO A 129 22.44 2.39 -6.25
CA PRO A 129 21.00 2.57 -6.38
C PRO A 129 20.33 1.67 -7.43
N LEU A 130 21.01 1.40 -8.55
CA LEU A 130 20.48 0.53 -9.61
C LEU A 130 20.24 -0.91 -9.16
N GLU A 131 21.16 -1.47 -8.37
CA GLU A 131 21.02 -2.83 -7.84
C GLU A 131 19.89 -2.92 -6.82
N ILE A 132 19.67 -1.87 -6.03
CA ILE A 132 18.53 -1.78 -5.10
C ILE A 132 17.22 -1.86 -5.90
N VAL A 133 17.09 -1.06 -6.96
CA VAL A 133 15.90 -1.07 -7.82
C VAL A 133 15.70 -2.44 -8.46
N LYS A 134 16.75 -3.02 -9.05
CA LYS A 134 16.68 -4.32 -9.72
C LYS A 134 16.26 -5.43 -8.77
N LYS A 135 16.93 -5.55 -7.62
CA LYS A 135 16.62 -6.58 -6.61
C LYS A 135 15.18 -6.44 -6.09
N HIS A 136 14.70 -5.21 -5.94
CA HIS A 136 13.33 -4.97 -5.48
C HIS A 136 12.31 -5.40 -6.55
N LEU A 137 12.53 -5.04 -7.82
CA LEU A 137 11.64 -5.43 -8.92
C LEU A 137 11.64 -6.96 -9.19
N GLU A 138 12.78 -7.62 -9.03
CA GLU A 138 12.93 -9.08 -9.18
C GLU A 138 12.24 -9.88 -8.06
N SER A 139 12.02 -9.27 -6.89
CA SER A 139 11.34 -9.94 -5.77
C SER A 139 9.85 -10.19 -6.01
N PHE A 140 9.24 -9.51 -7.00
CA PHE A 140 7.81 -9.60 -7.28
C PHE A 140 7.47 -10.67 -8.34
N PRO A 141 6.40 -11.45 -8.12
CA PRO A 141 5.98 -12.50 -9.04
C PRO A 141 5.50 -11.91 -10.38
N PRO A 142 5.49 -12.69 -11.48
CA PRO A 142 5.15 -12.20 -12.82
C PRO A 142 3.80 -11.48 -12.93
N GLU A 143 2.82 -11.89 -12.13
CA GLU A 143 1.46 -11.33 -12.06
C GLU A 143 1.44 -9.91 -11.49
N ALA A 144 2.46 -9.54 -10.71
CA ALA A 144 2.61 -8.22 -10.13
C ALA A 144 3.10 -7.22 -11.17
N LYS A 145 2.34 -6.15 -11.33
CA LYS A 145 2.66 -5.00 -12.16
C LYS A 145 2.90 -3.78 -11.28
N ILE A 146 4.03 -3.11 -11.46
CA ILE A 146 4.54 -2.18 -10.46
C ILE A 146 4.20 -0.72 -10.81
N ILE A 147 3.82 0.05 -9.79
CA ILE A 147 3.76 1.51 -9.80
C ILE A 147 4.94 1.98 -8.96
N LEU A 148 6.03 2.34 -9.63
CA LEU A 148 7.31 2.64 -8.99
C LEU A 148 7.44 4.13 -8.71
N THR A 149 7.71 4.47 -7.45
CA THR A 149 8.12 5.80 -7.03
C THR A 149 9.47 5.71 -6.32
N ILE A 150 10.41 6.55 -6.74
CA ILE A 150 11.75 6.61 -6.17
C ILE A 150 11.94 7.99 -5.56
N LYS A 151 12.31 8.03 -4.28
CA LYS A 151 12.44 9.25 -3.48
C LYS A 151 13.80 9.31 -2.81
N GLY A 152 14.05 10.40 -2.09
CA GLY A 152 15.20 10.53 -1.19
C GLY A 152 16.34 11.29 -1.85
N TYR A 153 17.57 10.83 -1.62
CA TYR A 153 18.75 11.57 -2.06
C TYR A 153 19.80 10.66 -2.70
N VAL A 154 20.60 11.22 -3.59
CA VAL A 154 21.72 10.53 -4.24
C VAL A 154 23.00 11.35 -4.09
N ASN A 155 24.14 10.69 -4.29
CA ASN A 155 25.45 11.31 -4.34
C ASN A 155 26.08 11.00 -5.69
N SER A 156 25.90 11.89 -6.68
CA SER A 156 26.33 11.63 -8.07
C SER A 156 27.82 11.29 -8.19
N LYS A 157 28.66 11.87 -7.31
CA LYS A 157 30.10 11.58 -7.26
C LYS A 157 30.41 10.16 -6.84
N GLU A 158 29.68 9.63 -5.87
CA GLU A 158 29.90 8.26 -5.36
C GLU A 158 29.37 7.22 -6.32
N ILE A 159 28.21 7.47 -6.92
CA ILE A 159 27.61 6.56 -7.92
C ILE A 159 28.20 6.74 -9.33
N LYS A 160 29.05 7.76 -9.54
CA LYS A 160 29.68 8.13 -10.82
C LYS A 160 28.69 8.34 -11.97
N MET A 161 27.49 8.80 -11.65
CA MET A 161 26.41 9.06 -12.60
C MET A 161 25.63 10.27 -12.12
N ASN A 162 25.19 11.12 -13.05
CA ASN A 162 24.28 12.21 -12.70
C ASN A 162 22.82 11.74 -12.59
N GLU A 163 21.93 12.60 -12.11
CA GLU A 163 20.51 12.28 -11.93
C GLU A 163 19.83 11.83 -13.24
N SER A 164 20.12 12.51 -14.35
CA SER A 164 19.51 12.21 -15.65
C SER A 164 19.90 10.82 -16.15
N GLU A 165 21.19 10.49 -16.07
CA GLU A 165 21.70 9.16 -16.41
C GLU A 165 21.09 8.07 -15.52
N LEU A 166 20.99 8.34 -14.21
CA LEU A 166 20.37 7.41 -13.26
C LEU A 166 18.89 7.17 -13.60
N VAL A 167 18.16 8.24 -13.93
CA VAL A 167 16.76 8.17 -14.36
C VAL A 167 16.61 7.33 -15.62
N GLU A 168 17.49 7.51 -16.62
CA GLU A 168 17.45 6.74 -17.86
C GLU A 168 17.72 5.25 -17.63
N GLU A 169 18.73 4.91 -16.84
CA GLU A 169 19.04 3.52 -16.51
C GLU A 169 17.90 2.85 -15.72
N ILE A 170 17.31 3.57 -14.76
CA ILE A 170 16.16 3.04 -14.02
C ILE A 170 14.97 2.78 -14.95
N LYS A 171 14.67 3.71 -15.88
CA LYS A 171 13.60 3.52 -16.88
C LYS A 171 13.84 2.28 -17.73
N LYS A 172 15.08 2.00 -18.12
CA LYS A 172 15.44 0.78 -18.88
C LYS A 172 15.15 -0.48 -18.07
N ILE A 173 15.61 -0.52 -16.82
CA ILE A 173 15.41 -1.67 -15.91
C ILE A 173 13.91 -1.89 -15.61
N SER A 174 13.16 -0.81 -15.41
CA SER A 174 11.77 -0.87 -14.98
C SER A 174 10.76 -1.14 -16.10
N SER A 175 11.17 -0.95 -17.37
CA SER A 175 10.29 -0.95 -18.56
C SER A 175 9.36 -2.16 -18.71
N LYS A 176 9.82 -3.37 -18.35
CA LYS A 176 9.04 -4.61 -18.51
C LYS A 176 8.04 -4.87 -17.39
N LYS A 177 8.31 -4.31 -16.20
CA LYS A 177 7.63 -4.67 -14.95
C LYS A 177 6.68 -3.57 -14.47
N CYS A 178 6.99 -2.31 -14.78
CA CYS A 178 6.15 -1.17 -14.39
C CYS A 178 5.01 -0.95 -15.39
N VAL A 179 3.86 -0.52 -14.88
CA VAL A 179 2.68 -0.17 -15.69
C VAL A 179 2.83 1.22 -16.33
N GLU A 180 3.58 2.08 -15.66
CA GLU A 180 3.83 3.45 -16.08
C GLU A 180 5.30 3.82 -15.90
N LEU A 181 5.67 4.98 -16.44
CA LEU A 181 6.99 5.54 -16.17
C LEU A 181 7.16 5.76 -14.66
N PRO A 182 8.30 5.35 -14.09
CA PRO A 182 8.56 5.58 -12.67
C PRO A 182 8.50 7.07 -12.33
N LYS A 183 8.00 7.37 -11.14
CA LYS A 183 8.03 8.72 -10.58
C LYS A 183 9.33 8.93 -9.84
N PHE A 184 10.01 10.04 -10.13
CA PHE A 184 11.29 10.38 -9.53
C PHE A 184 11.14 11.64 -8.69
N GLU A 185 11.36 11.50 -7.39
CA GLU A 185 11.28 12.54 -6.36
C GLU A 185 12.56 12.51 -5.50
N PHE A 186 13.70 12.18 -6.11
CA PHE A 186 15.00 12.24 -5.45
C PHE A 186 15.79 13.46 -5.90
N LYS A 187 16.79 13.85 -5.10
CA LYS A 187 17.72 14.93 -5.43
C LYS A 187 19.17 14.55 -5.15
N ASP A 188 20.08 15.04 -5.96
CA ASP A 188 21.51 14.97 -5.77
C ASP A 188 21.92 15.98 -4.72
N ILE A 189 22.61 15.48 -3.71
CA ILE A 189 23.08 16.26 -2.57
C ILE A 189 24.60 16.25 -2.48
N GLN A 190 25.32 15.88 -3.55
CA GLN A 190 26.79 15.87 -3.58
C GLN A 190 27.38 17.15 -2.95
N VAL A 191 26.90 18.33 -3.35
CA VAL A 191 27.43 19.62 -2.88
C VAL A 191 27.11 19.87 -1.39
N ILE A 192 26.09 19.22 -0.84
CA ILE A 192 25.76 19.29 0.60
C ILE A 192 26.63 18.31 1.38
N LEU A 193 26.85 17.10 0.86
CA LEU A 193 27.72 16.10 1.49
C LEU A 193 29.17 16.59 1.58
N GLU A 194 29.61 17.41 0.62
CA GLU A 194 30.95 18.01 0.61
C GLU A 194 31.08 19.25 1.50
N ASP A 195 29.97 19.81 2.00
CA ASP A 195 29.96 21.01 2.85
C ASP A 195 30.52 20.73 4.25
N GLU A 196 31.40 21.61 4.72
CA GLU A 196 32.08 21.45 6.01
C GLU A 196 31.13 21.55 7.22
N LEU A 197 30.06 22.35 7.15
CA LEU A 197 29.04 22.41 8.19
C LEU A 197 28.26 21.09 8.25
N PHE A 198 27.91 20.54 7.08
CA PHE A 198 27.21 19.26 7.01
C PHE A 198 28.08 18.10 7.53
N LYS A 199 29.35 18.05 7.17
CA LYS A 199 30.30 17.05 7.71
C LYS A 199 30.41 17.13 9.23
N ARG A 200 30.49 18.34 9.79
CA ARG A 200 30.50 18.55 11.25
C ARG A 200 29.21 18.08 11.90
N LEU A 201 28.06 18.32 11.27
CA LEU A 201 26.77 17.81 11.73
C LEU A 201 26.76 16.28 11.75
N LEU A 202 27.17 15.63 10.65
CA LEU A 202 27.23 14.17 10.57
C LEU A 202 28.14 13.58 11.66
N HIS A 203 29.30 14.21 11.91
CA HIS A 203 30.20 13.78 12.97
C HIS A 203 29.55 13.87 14.36
N LYS A 204 28.87 14.99 14.67
CA LYS A 204 28.13 15.14 15.93
C LYS A 204 26.97 14.15 16.05
N LEU A 205 26.25 13.89 14.97
CA LEU A 205 25.15 12.92 14.95
C LEU A 205 25.66 11.49 15.19
N LYS A 206 26.83 11.12 14.66
CA LYS A 206 27.45 9.81 14.94
C LYS A 206 27.81 9.63 16.41
N GLN A 207 28.28 10.69 17.06
CA GLN A 207 28.67 10.67 18.48
C GLN A 207 27.48 10.76 19.43
N ALA A 208 26.33 11.24 18.96
CA ALA A 208 25.14 11.37 19.77
C ALA A 208 24.48 10.00 20.03
N ASP A 209 24.02 9.82 21.26
CA ASP A 209 23.25 8.65 21.70
C ASP A 209 21.77 8.79 21.31
N TYR A 210 21.53 8.88 20.00
CA TYR A 210 20.19 8.85 19.42
C TYR A 210 19.97 7.54 18.67
N ASP A 211 18.71 7.11 18.62
CA ASP A 211 18.31 6.01 17.74
C ASP A 211 18.51 6.37 16.26
N GLU A 212 18.64 5.34 15.42
CA GLU A 212 18.90 5.49 13.98
C GLU A 212 17.78 6.25 13.25
N LYS A 213 16.53 6.15 13.72
CA LYS A 213 15.39 6.83 13.11
C LYS A 213 15.49 8.35 13.32
N LYS A 214 15.83 8.77 14.54
CA LYS A 214 16.00 10.16 14.93
C LYS A 214 17.22 10.77 14.26
N LYS A 215 18.34 10.03 14.18
CA LYS A 215 19.53 10.45 13.41
C LYS A 215 19.17 10.71 11.95
N ARG A 216 18.42 9.81 11.31
CA ARG A 216 17.95 9.98 9.92
C ARG A 216 17.07 11.21 9.74
N GLN A 217 16.09 11.40 10.62
CA GLN A 217 15.22 12.58 10.59
C GLN A 217 16.01 13.89 10.70
N MET A 218 17.01 13.95 11.59
CA MET A 218 17.87 15.13 11.74
C MET A 218 18.71 15.37 10.48
N CYS A 219 19.24 14.32 9.86
CA CYS A 219 19.93 14.42 8.57
C CYS A 219 19.00 14.96 7.47
N ASP A 220 17.79 14.41 7.33
CA ASP A 220 16.83 14.83 6.31
C ASP A 220 16.44 16.31 6.45
N ILE A 221 16.21 16.77 7.70
CA ILE A 221 15.92 18.18 7.98
C ILE A 221 17.10 19.08 7.56
N ALA A 222 18.33 18.69 7.89
CA ALA A 222 19.52 19.46 7.55
C ALA A 222 19.74 19.51 6.03
N ILE A 223 19.61 18.38 5.33
CA ILE A 223 19.72 18.32 3.87
C ILE A 223 18.67 19.23 3.23
N LYS A 224 17.42 19.18 3.70
CA LYS A 224 16.34 20.01 3.18
C LYS A 224 16.60 21.50 3.40
N ALA A 225 16.99 21.89 4.61
CA ALA A 225 17.30 23.29 4.94
C ALA A 225 18.48 23.83 4.12
N MET A 226 19.55 23.04 3.96
CA MET A 226 20.72 23.44 3.16
C MET A 226 20.42 23.47 1.66
N SER A 227 19.48 22.64 1.19
CA SER A 227 18.98 22.67 -0.18
C SER A 227 18.16 23.94 -0.44
N GLU A 228 17.28 24.33 0.47
CA GLU A 228 16.43 25.53 0.36
C GLU A 228 17.22 26.84 0.47
N ALA A 229 18.22 26.91 1.34
CA ALA A 229 19.06 28.09 1.52
C ALA A 229 20.00 28.40 0.33
N ARG A 230 20.11 27.48 -0.63
CA ARG A 230 20.96 27.61 -1.83
C ARG A 230 20.15 27.87 -3.11
N VAL A 231 18.83 28.00 -3.01
CA VAL A 231 17.93 28.40 -4.11
C VAL A 231 17.97 29.91 -4.31
#